data_AF-A0A328WXU1-F1
#
_entry.id   AF-A0A328WXU1-F1
#
_cell.length_a   1.000
_cell.length_b   1.000
_cell.length_c   1.000
_cell.angle_alpha   90.00
_cell.angle_beta   90.00
_cell.angle_gamma   90.00
#
_symmetry.space_group_name_H-M   'P 1'
#
loop_
_entity.id
_entity.type
_entity.pdbx_description
1 polymer ?
#
loop_
_entity_poly.entity_id
_entity_poly.type
_entity_poly.pdbx_seq_one_letter_code
_entity_poly.pdbx_strand_id
1 'polypeptide(L)'
;MILKIKIYIFVGFLIIISCFLSGCKSKNSEDNYKSCVIERTQKKIIEGYGVKKDIFKLLEEAELSLLENKIIQNKNKESYLKLNEMAFNDEEISKKIMTDIKSNVDNNFFDLLSLTTLDFYSSCPEEVYSKETDDLKKTTLRKRFTMYANLMADGYNNEIRIYTLINESEKFYETERLVILHLILMNLSN
;
A
#
# COMPACT_ATOMS: atom_id res chain seq x y z
N MET A 1 -7.93 27.73 -8.60
CA MET A 1 -8.16 26.64 -7.62
C MET A 1 -9.20 25.60 -8.06
N ILE A 2 -10.14 25.93 -8.96
CA ILE A 2 -11.22 25.02 -9.42
C ILE A 2 -10.74 23.98 -10.47
N LEU A 3 -9.56 24.18 -11.08
CA LEU A 3 -9.03 23.31 -12.15
C LEU A 3 -8.42 21.99 -11.64
N LYS A 4 -7.90 21.95 -10.40
CA LYS A 4 -7.27 20.74 -9.84
C LYS A 4 -8.29 19.65 -9.48
N ILE A 5 -9.48 20.02 -9.02
CA ILE A 5 -10.53 19.08 -8.56
C ILE A 5 -11.10 18.25 -9.73
N LYS A 6 -11.19 18.82 -10.94
CA LYS A 6 -11.73 18.11 -12.12
C LYS A 6 -10.81 17.01 -12.65
N ILE A 7 -9.51 17.11 -12.45
CA ILE A 7 -8.54 16.10 -12.88
C ILE A 7 -8.65 14.83 -12.01
N TYR A 8 -8.84 14.98 -10.69
CA TYR A 8 -8.96 13.83 -9.78
C TYR A 8 -10.21 12.98 -10.04
N ILE A 9 -11.33 13.61 -10.41
CA ILE A 9 -12.58 12.90 -10.74
C ILE A 9 -12.45 12.14 -12.08
N PHE A 10 -11.73 12.71 -13.04
CA PHE A 10 -11.54 12.08 -14.36
C PHE A 10 -10.54 10.91 -14.33
N VAL A 11 -9.49 11.02 -13.51
CA VAL A 11 -8.54 9.91 -13.27
C VAL A 11 -9.23 8.77 -12.52
N GLY A 12 -10.11 9.08 -11.55
CA GLY A 12 -10.92 8.07 -10.86
C GLY A 12 -11.83 7.25 -11.78
N PHE A 13 -12.39 7.87 -12.83
CA PHE A 13 -13.30 7.19 -13.77
C PHE A 13 -12.58 6.30 -14.80
N LEU A 14 -11.39 6.70 -15.27
CA LEU A 14 -10.56 5.89 -16.18
C LEU A 14 -9.96 4.64 -15.50
N ILE A 15 -9.76 4.71 -14.18
CA ILE A 15 -9.20 3.60 -13.39
C ILE A 15 -10.18 2.43 -13.25
N ILE A 16 -11.50 2.70 -13.17
CA ILE A 16 -12.55 1.67 -13.04
C ILE A 16 -12.56 0.72 -14.25
N ILE A 17 -12.28 1.23 -15.46
CA ILE A 17 -12.27 0.43 -16.69
C ILE A 17 -11.08 -0.52 -16.75
N SER A 18 -9.95 -0.18 -16.10
CA SER A 18 -8.72 -0.96 -16.18
C SER A 18 -8.77 -2.30 -15.44
N CYS A 19 -9.43 -2.40 -14.28
CA CYS A 19 -9.60 -3.72 -13.62
C CYS A 19 -10.77 -4.54 -14.19
N PHE A 20 -11.73 -3.94 -14.91
CA PHE A 20 -12.80 -4.67 -15.61
C PHE A 20 -12.25 -5.52 -16.78
N LEU A 21 -11.25 -5.01 -17.50
CA LEU A 21 -10.69 -5.68 -18.68
C LEU A 21 -9.68 -6.78 -18.34
N SER A 22 -9.19 -6.84 -17.10
CA SER A 22 -8.04 -7.65 -16.77
C SER A 22 -8.30 -8.97 -16.04
N GLY A 23 -9.56 -9.27 -15.74
CA GLY A 23 -9.95 -10.64 -15.41
C GLY A 23 -9.23 -11.20 -14.18
N CYS A 24 -9.28 -10.49 -13.05
CA CYS A 24 -8.90 -11.04 -11.75
C CYS A 24 -9.69 -12.33 -11.45
N LYS A 25 -9.05 -13.47 -11.66
CA LYS A 25 -9.58 -14.82 -11.41
C LYS A 25 -8.74 -15.51 -10.33
N SER A 26 -8.89 -15.08 -9.07
CA SER A 26 -8.49 -15.86 -7.89
C SER A 26 -9.70 -16.18 -7.01
N LYS A 27 -9.62 -17.28 -6.26
CA LYS A 27 -10.63 -17.74 -5.28
C LYS A 27 -10.60 -16.96 -3.95
N ASN A 28 -9.59 -16.13 -3.70
CA ASN A 28 -9.42 -15.36 -2.47
C ASN A 28 -9.39 -13.85 -2.77
N SER A 29 -10.12 -13.06 -2.00
CA SER A 29 -10.24 -11.60 -2.14
C SER A 29 -8.92 -10.85 -1.91
N GLU A 30 -8.06 -11.32 -1.01
CA GLU A 30 -6.73 -10.72 -0.81
C GLU A 30 -5.80 -10.92 -2.02
N ASP A 31 -5.81 -12.13 -2.59
CA ASP A 31 -5.05 -12.44 -3.81
C ASP A 31 -5.59 -11.67 -5.03
N ASN A 32 -6.91 -11.47 -5.11
CA ASN A 32 -7.53 -10.64 -6.14
C ASN A 32 -7.10 -9.17 -6.01
N TYR A 33 -7.01 -8.64 -4.79
CA TYR A 33 -6.50 -7.29 -4.56
C TYR A 33 -5.03 -7.16 -4.96
N LYS A 34 -4.17 -8.05 -4.46
CA LYS A 34 -2.74 -8.09 -4.85
C LYS A 34 -2.61 -8.13 -6.37
N SER A 35 -3.36 -8.99 -7.03
CA SER A 35 -3.34 -9.12 -8.50
C SER A 35 -3.76 -7.84 -9.23
N CYS A 36 -4.88 -7.19 -8.86
CA CYS A 36 -5.33 -5.94 -9.50
C CYS A 36 -4.32 -4.79 -9.28
N VAL A 37 -3.73 -4.67 -8.09
CA VAL A 37 -2.66 -3.67 -7.84
C VAL A 37 -1.41 -3.98 -8.66
N ILE A 38 -0.93 -5.22 -8.63
CA ILE A 38 0.27 -5.66 -9.37
C ILE A 38 0.11 -5.37 -10.86
N GLU A 39 -1.02 -5.73 -11.45
CA GLU A 39 -1.23 -5.51 -12.87
C GLU A 39 -1.25 -4.01 -13.24
N ARG A 40 -1.97 -3.20 -12.46
CA ARG A 40 -2.07 -1.76 -12.72
C ARG A 40 -0.73 -1.06 -12.56
N THR A 41 0.06 -1.48 -11.58
CA THR A 41 1.39 -0.91 -11.30
C THR A 41 2.44 -1.38 -12.30
N GLN A 42 2.37 -2.63 -12.78
CA GLN A 42 3.35 -3.21 -13.71
C GLN A 42 3.53 -2.37 -14.97
N LYS A 43 2.44 -1.89 -15.57
CA LYS A 43 2.53 -1.04 -16.77
C LYS A 43 3.39 0.19 -16.51
N LYS A 44 3.13 0.91 -15.40
CA LYS A 44 3.87 2.13 -15.03
C LYS A 44 5.33 1.83 -14.68
N ILE A 45 5.58 0.73 -13.98
CA ILE A 45 6.95 0.33 -13.61
C ILE A 45 7.76 -0.01 -14.87
N ILE A 46 7.17 -0.73 -15.82
CA ILE A 46 7.84 -1.04 -17.10
C ILE A 46 8.10 0.24 -17.88
N GLU A 47 7.14 1.16 -17.96
CA GLU A 47 7.30 2.46 -18.63
C GLU A 47 8.40 3.33 -17.98
N GLY A 48 8.51 3.33 -16.65
CA GLY A 48 9.49 4.14 -15.92
C GLY A 48 10.89 3.52 -15.79
N TYR A 49 10.98 2.19 -15.71
CA TYR A 49 12.21 1.49 -15.33
C TYR A 49 12.64 0.36 -16.27
N GLY A 50 11.85 0.07 -17.31
CA GLY A 50 12.16 -0.95 -18.31
C GLY A 50 12.16 -2.39 -17.81
N VAL A 51 11.73 -2.63 -16.56
CA VAL A 51 11.73 -3.95 -15.92
C VAL A 51 10.40 -4.23 -15.24
N LYS A 52 10.03 -5.50 -15.15
CA LYS A 52 8.88 -5.94 -14.39
C LYS A 52 9.25 -6.06 -12.91
N LYS A 53 8.52 -5.39 -12.03
CA LYS A 53 8.64 -5.57 -10.58
C LYS A 53 7.26 -5.83 -9.97
N ASP A 54 7.25 -6.65 -8.93
CA ASP A 54 6.07 -6.92 -8.12
C ASP A 54 6.19 -6.08 -6.84
N ILE A 55 5.33 -5.08 -6.70
CA ILE A 55 5.42 -4.13 -5.60
C ILE A 55 5.11 -4.77 -4.24
N PHE A 56 4.27 -5.81 -4.18
CA PHE A 56 4.04 -6.54 -2.94
C PHE A 56 5.27 -7.35 -2.55
N LYS A 57 5.92 -7.98 -3.53
CA LYS A 57 7.19 -8.69 -3.28
C LYS A 57 8.28 -7.74 -2.76
N LEU A 58 8.41 -6.55 -3.36
CA LEU A 58 9.36 -5.54 -2.88
C LEU A 58 9.03 -5.06 -1.46
N LEU A 59 7.74 -4.92 -1.11
CA LEU A 59 7.32 -4.58 0.26
C LEU A 59 7.62 -5.72 1.25
N GLU A 60 7.47 -6.98 0.84
CA GLU A 60 7.84 -8.15 1.64
C GLU A 60 9.35 -8.21 1.87
N GLU A 61 10.16 -7.91 0.85
CA GLU A 61 11.62 -7.79 0.93
C GLU A 61 12.04 -6.60 1.83
N ALA A 62 11.34 -5.47 1.76
CA ALA A 62 11.54 -4.35 2.67
C ALA A 62 11.20 -4.71 4.12
N GLU A 63 10.07 -5.38 4.35
CA GLU A 63 9.70 -5.90 5.68
C GLU A 63 10.77 -6.83 6.24
N LEU A 64 11.30 -7.72 5.41
CA LEU A 64 12.37 -8.63 5.80
C LEU A 64 13.66 -7.87 6.15
N SER A 65 14.06 -6.89 5.32
CA SER A 65 15.21 -6.04 5.61
C SER A 65 15.07 -5.30 6.95
N LEU A 66 13.87 -4.80 7.28
CA LEU A 66 13.62 -4.16 8.58
C LEU A 66 13.73 -5.14 9.77
N LEU A 67 13.32 -6.40 9.58
CA LEU A 67 13.45 -7.45 10.60
C LEU A 67 14.91 -7.87 10.79
N GLU A 68 15.64 -8.11 9.70
CA GLU A 68 17.04 -8.53 9.74
C GLU A 68 17.94 -7.46 10.38
N ASN A 69 17.64 -6.19 10.10
CA ASN A 69 18.32 -5.04 10.72
C ASN A 69 17.77 -4.68 12.12
N LYS A 70 16.81 -5.45 12.64
CA LYS A 70 16.20 -5.29 13.97
C LYS A 70 15.53 -3.92 14.19
N ILE A 71 15.14 -3.25 13.11
CA ILE A 71 14.36 -1.99 13.17
C ILE A 71 12.96 -2.31 13.68
N ILE A 72 12.36 -3.39 13.16
CA ILE A 72 11.19 -4.02 13.76
C ILE A 72 11.57 -5.39 14.34
N GLN A 73 10.91 -5.79 15.42
CA GLN A 73 11.22 -7.05 16.10
C GLN A 73 10.42 -8.22 15.51
N ASN A 74 9.14 -8.00 15.20
CA ASN A 74 8.20 -9.02 14.73
C ASN A 74 7.19 -8.43 13.73
N LYS A 75 6.47 -9.28 13.02
CA LYS A 75 5.36 -8.90 12.12
C LYS A 75 4.04 -8.66 12.87
N ASN A 76 4.07 -7.84 13.92
CA ASN A 76 2.93 -7.56 14.78
C ASN A 76 2.62 -6.05 14.88
N LYS A 77 1.45 -5.69 15.41
CA LYS A 77 1.01 -4.30 15.56
C LYS A 77 2.01 -3.45 16.33
N GLU A 78 2.50 -3.93 17.47
CA GLU A 78 3.40 -3.18 18.34
C GLU A 78 4.67 -2.74 17.61
N SER A 79 5.26 -3.64 16.82
CA SER A 79 6.47 -3.31 16.05
C SER A 79 6.19 -2.25 14.98
N TYR A 80 5.00 -2.28 14.38
CA TYR A 80 4.57 -1.30 13.38
C TYR A 80 4.20 0.06 13.97
N LEU A 81 3.63 0.09 15.19
CA LEU A 81 3.40 1.33 15.93
C LEU A 81 4.74 2.03 16.23
N LYS A 82 5.74 1.26 16.68
CA LYS A 82 7.10 1.77 16.92
C LYS A 82 7.75 2.24 15.62
N LEU A 83 7.61 1.48 14.53
CA LEU A 83 8.12 1.88 13.22
C LEU A 83 7.49 3.20 12.75
N ASN A 84 6.18 3.36 12.94
CA ASN A 84 5.48 4.60 12.62
C ASN A 84 6.01 5.77 13.46
N GLU A 85 6.14 5.61 14.77
CA GLU A 85 6.71 6.64 15.64
C GLU A 85 8.14 7.05 15.20
N MET A 86 9.00 6.07 14.91
CA MET A 86 10.36 6.32 14.41
C MET A 86 10.37 7.06 13.08
N ALA A 87 9.50 6.65 12.14
CA ALA A 87 9.43 7.24 10.80
C ALA A 87 9.01 8.72 10.81
N PHE A 88 8.21 9.15 11.78
CA PHE A 88 7.72 10.53 11.87
C PHE A 88 8.55 11.42 12.80
N ASN A 89 9.20 10.84 13.81
CA ASN A 89 9.82 11.61 14.89
C ASN A 89 11.35 11.46 14.97
N ASP A 90 11.96 10.51 14.26
CA ASP A 90 13.41 10.28 14.27
C ASP A 90 14.00 10.36 12.85
N GLU A 91 14.55 11.52 12.52
CA GLU A 91 15.13 11.79 11.19
C GLU A 91 16.36 10.91 10.90
N GLU A 92 17.17 10.59 11.92
CA GLU A 92 18.38 9.78 11.74
C GLU A 92 18.02 8.33 11.44
N ILE A 93 17.09 7.76 12.21
CA ILE A 93 16.56 6.42 11.95
C ILE A 93 15.85 6.38 10.60
N SER A 94 15.10 7.42 10.24
CA SER A 94 14.41 7.50 8.95
C SER A 94 15.39 7.42 7.76
N LYS A 95 16.47 8.20 7.81
CA LYS A 95 17.55 8.15 6.80
C LYS A 95 18.23 6.78 6.75
N LYS A 96 18.43 6.15 7.92
CA LYS A 96 18.99 4.80 8.00
C LYS A 96 18.08 3.78 7.32
N ILE A 97 16.78 3.78 7.63
CA ILE A 97 15.79 2.90 7.00
C ILE A 97 15.81 3.07 5.48
N MET A 98 15.81 4.32 4.99
CA MET A 98 15.86 4.58 3.55
C MET A 98 17.12 4.02 2.90
N THR A 99 18.27 4.21 3.54
CA THR A 99 19.57 3.74 3.03
C THR A 99 19.62 2.21 2.99
N ASP A 100 19.17 1.56 4.06
CA ASP A 100 19.14 0.10 4.18
C ASP A 100 18.22 -0.51 3.11
N ILE A 101 17.01 0.05 2.92
CA ILE A 101 16.07 -0.45 1.92
C ILE A 101 16.60 -0.23 0.50
N LYS A 102 17.20 0.92 0.19
CA LYS A 102 17.80 1.17 -1.14
C LYS A 102 18.93 0.20 -1.46
N SER A 103 19.69 -0.22 -0.45
CA SER A 103 20.84 -1.10 -0.60
C SER A 103 20.44 -2.59 -0.70
N ASN A 104 19.44 -3.00 0.07
CA ASN A 104 19.08 -4.42 0.23
C ASN A 104 17.87 -4.86 -0.60
N VAL A 105 17.01 -3.93 -1.00
CA VAL A 105 15.78 -4.22 -1.75
C VAL A 105 15.90 -3.70 -3.17
N ASP A 106 15.90 -2.38 -3.34
CA ASP A 106 16.00 -1.75 -4.65
C ASP A 106 16.35 -0.25 -4.52
N ASN A 107 17.33 0.23 -5.28
CA ASN A 107 17.75 1.64 -5.21
C ASN A 107 16.63 2.62 -5.61
N ASN A 108 15.67 2.17 -6.44
CA ASN A 108 14.53 2.97 -6.88
C ASN A 108 13.26 2.64 -6.07
N PHE A 109 13.37 1.91 -4.96
CA PHE A 109 12.22 1.43 -4.19
C PHE A 109 11.24 2.54 -3.80
N PHE A 110 11.74 3.66 -3.26
CA PHE A 110 10.89 4.77 -2.83
C PHE A 110 10.22 5.50 -4.01
N ASP A 111 10.91 5.61 -5.14
CA ASP A 111 10.30 6.15 -6.35
C ASP A 111 9.20 5.22 -6.90
N LEU A 112 9.40 3.90 -6.77
CA LEU A 112 8.40 2.89 -7.11
C LEU A 112 7.20 2.96 -6.15
N LEU A 113 7.41 3.13 -4.84
CA LEU A 113 6.31 3.33 -3.89
C LEU A 113 5.49 4.57 -4.27
N SER A 114 6.15 5.68 -4.56
CA SER A 114 5.49 6.92 -4.98
C SER A 114 4.67 6.75 -6.26
N LEU A 115 5.25 6.10 -7.28
CA LEU A 115 4.59 5.82 -8.56
C LEU A 115 3.35 4.93 -8.42
N THR A 116 3.42 3.97 -7.50
CA THR A 116 2.39 2.94 -7.30
C THR A 116 1.37 3.29 -6.23
N THR A 117 1.61 4.34 -5.44
CA THR A 117 0.72 4.83 -4.37
C THR A 117 -0.72 4.94 -4.87
N LEU A 118 -0.95 5.64 -5.99
CA LEU A 118 -2.31 5.78 -6.52
C LEU A 118 -2.98 4.42 -6.77
N ASP A 119 -2.26 3.40 -7.22
CA ASP A 119 -2.85 2.09 -7.53
C ASP A 119 -3.16 1.26 -6.27
N PHE A 120 -2.39 1.43 -5.19
CA PHE A 120 -2.74 0.84 -3.88
C PHE A 120 -4.09 1.36 -3.36
N TYR A 121 -4.36 2.65 -3.57
CA TYR A 121 -5.47 3.33 -2.89
C TYR A 121 -6.64 3.71 -3.81
N SER A 122 -6.47 3.65 -5.13
CA SER A 122 -7.59 3.82 -6.05
C SER A 122 -8.27 2.48 -6.28
N SER A 123 -9.51 2.39 -5.79
CA SER A 123 -10.58 1.47 -6.19
C SER A 123 -10.12 0.21 -6.93
N CYS A 124 -9.51 -0.75 -6.21
CA CYS A 124 -9.65 -2.14 -6.64
C CYS A 124 -11.16 -2.47 -6.56
N PRO A 125 -11.78 -2.90 -7.67
CA PRO A 125 -13.21 -2.70 -7.91
C PRO A 125 -14.13 -3.42 -6.93
N GLU A 126 -15.41 -3.00 -6.95
CA GLU A 126 -16.57 -3.69 -6.35
C GLU A 126 -16.53 -5.21 -6.56
N GLU A 127 -15.91 -5.64 -7.66
CA GLU A 127 -15.74 -7.02 -8.09
C GLU A 127 -15.01 -7.90 -7.08
N VAL A 128 -14.05 -7.37 -6.31
CA VAL A 128 -13.27 -8.14 -5.30
C VAL A 128 -14.18 -8.72 -4.22
N TYR A 129 -15.22 -7.98 -3.83
CA TYR A 129 -16.17 -8.42 -2.81
C TYR A 129 -17.55 -8.80 -3.38
N SER A 130 -17.87 -8.47 -4.63
CA SER A 130 -19.08 -8.96 -5.31
C SER A 130 -19.10 -10.49 -5.46
N LYS A 131 -17.91 -11.11 -5.50
CA LYS A 131 -17.72 -12.56 -5.57
C LYS A 131 -17.77 -13.24 -4.19
N GLU A 132 -17.76 -12.47 -3.11
CA GLU A 132 -17.89 -12.99 -1.75
C GLU A 132 -19.36 -13.18 -1.42
N THR A 133 -19.75 -14.42 -1.15
CA THR A 133 -21.12 -14.81 -0.80
C THR A 133 -21.42 -14.69 0.70
N ASP A 134 -20.38 -14.47 1.52
CA ASP A 134 -20.46 -14.29 2.97
C ASP A 134 -20.53 -12.79 3.29
N ASP A 135 -21.68 -12.32 3.77
CA ASP A 135 -21.94 -10.91 4.06
C ASP A 135 -21.01 -10.32 5.11
N LEU A 136 -20.54 -11.12 6.08
CA LEU A 136 -19.59 -10.66 7.10
C LEU A 136 -18.22 -10.40 6.47
N LYS A 137 -17.77 -11.31 5.60
CA LYS A 137 -16.52 -11.14 4.85
C LYS A 137 -16.62 -9.96 3.88
N LYS A 138 -17.73 -9.84 3.15
CA LYS A 138 -18.01 -8.72 2.25
C LYS A 138 -17.97 -7.38 3.00
N THR A 139 -18.58 -7.31 4.17
CA THR A 139 -18.56 -6.12 5.04
C THR A 139 -17.16 -5.79 5.54
N THR A 140 -16.41 -6.81 5.97
CA THR A 140 -15.02 -6.66 6.44
C THR A 140 -14.12 -6.12 5.33
N LEU A 141 -14.21 -6.67 4.12
CA LEU A 141 -13.47 -6.20 2.96
C LEU A 141 -13.85 -4.77 2.58
N ARG A 142 -15.15 -4.45 2.59
CA ARG A 142 -15.64 -3.09 2.30
C ARG A 142 -15.07 -2.07 3.28
N LYS A 143 -15.07 -2.38 4.58
CA LYS A 143 -14.44 -1.53 5.61
C LYS A 143 -12.96 -1.31 5.31
N ARG A 144 -12.19 -2.39 5.06
CA ARG A 144 -10.75 -2.30 4.74
C ARG A 144 -10.46 -1.41 3.54
N PHE A 145 -11.16 -1.61 2.42
CA PHE A 145 -10.97 -0.75 1.23
C PHE A 145 -11.41 0.69 1.44
N THR A 146 -12.45 0.91 2.24
CA THR A 146 -12.91 2.26 2.60
C THR A 146 -11.86 2.98 3.44
N MET A 147 -11.20 2.28 4.37
CA MET A 147 -10.09 2.84 5.15
C MET A 147 -8.92 3.24 4.24
N TYR A 148 -8.51 2.37 3.31
CA TYR A 148 -7.46 2.70 2.33
C TYR A 148 -7.81 3.92 1.46
N ALA A 149 -9.06 4.04 1.01
CA ALA A 149 -9.52 5.19 0.25
C ALA A 149 -9.56 6.48 1.10
N ASN A 150 -10.00 6.39 2.36
CA ASN A 150 -10.03 7.54 3.28
C ASN A 150 -8.63 8.07 3.61
N LEU A 151 -7.61 7.21 3.60
CA LEU A 151 -6.22 7.62 3.85
C LEU A 151 -5.59 8.33 2.64
N MET A 152 -5.97 7.93 1.43
CA MET A 152 -5.66 8.67 0.21
C MET A 152 -6.24 10.07 0.23
N ALA A 153 -7.49 10.21 0.64
CA ALA A 153 -8.15 11.51 0.75
C ALA A 153 -7.42 12.45 1.71
N ASP A 154 -6.70 11.88 2.68
CA ASP A 154 -5.98 12.59 3.72
C ASP A 154 -4.49 12.81 3.44
N GLY A 155 -4.00 12.42 2.26
CA GLY A 155 -2.63 12.72 1.82
C GLY A 155 -1.53 11.85 2.43
N TYR A 156 -1.88 10.74 3.10
CA TYR A 156 -0.96 9.72 3.64
C TYR A 156 0.10 10.19 4.66
N ASN A 157 0.21 11.49 4.94
CA ASN A 157 1.18 12.11 5.85
C ASN A 157 0.67 12.32 7.27
N ASN A 158 -0.37 11.58 7.65
CA ASN A 158 -1.05 11.74 8.92
C ASN A 158 -0.69 10.58 9.86
N GLU A 159 0.32 10.82 10.71
CA GLU A 159 0.82 9.88 11.72
C GLU A 159 -0.33 9.29 12.56
N ILE A 160 -1.25 10.13 13.04
CA ILE A 160 -2.37 9.73 13.90
C ILE A 160 -3.29 8.75 13.17
N ARG A 161 -3.54 8.97 11.87
CA ARG A 161 -4.38 8.05 11.09
C ARG A 161 -3.70 6.72 10.85
N ILE A 162 -2.39 6.71 10.57
CA ILE A 162 -1.63 5.45 10.42
C ILE A 162 -1.63 4.69 11.75
N TYR A 163 -1.41 5.39 12.87
CA TYR A 163 -1.52 4.83 14.21
C TYR A 163 -2.90 4.19 14.46
N THR A 164 -3.99 4.89 14.12
CA THR A 164 -5.36 4.37 14.26
C THR A 164 -5.58 3.11 13.43
N LEU A 165 -5.10 3.05 12.18
CA LEU A 165 -5.22 1.84 11.34
C LEU A 165 -4.57 0.63 11.97
N ILE A 166 -3.35 0.79 12.49
CA ILE A 166 -2.61 -0.31 13.09
C ILE A 166 -3.40 -0.86 14.29
N ASN A 167 -3.97 0.03 15.10
CA ASN A 167 -4.76 -0.36 16.27
C ASN A 167 -6.10 -0.99 15.91
N GLU A 168 -6.84 -0.43 14.96
CA GLU A 168 -8.16 -0.91 14.52
C GLU A 168 -8.09 -2.20 13.69
N SER A 169 -6.92 -2.58 13.17
CA SER A 169 -6.73 -3.81 12.41
C SER A 169 -7.02 -5.06 13.26
N GLU A 170 -8.17 -5.73 13.10
CA GLU A 170 -8.50 -6.89 13.96
C GLU A 170 -7.48 -8.04 13.88
N LYS A 171 -6.93 -8.29 12.68
CA LYS A 171 -6.17 -9.51 12.38
C LYS A 171 -4.76 -9.26 11.86
N PHE A 172 -4.43 -8.03 11.46
CA PHE A 172 -3.09 -7.60 11.02
C PHE A 172 -2.44 -8.57 10.00
N TYR A 173 -3.25 -9.03 9.04
CA TYR A 173 -2.83 -9.98 8.02
C TYR A 173 -1.83 -9.35 7.05
N GLU A 174 -1.14 -10.19 6.30
CA GLU A 174 -0.06 -9.80 5.42
C GLU A 174 -0.42 -8.65 4.47
N THR A 175 -1.51 -8.78 3.71
CA THR A 175 -1.92 -7.74 2.76
C THR A 175 -2.14 -6.39 3.46
N GLU A 176 -2.84 -6.39 4.59
CA GLU A 176 -3.12 -5.19 5.38
C GLU A 176 -1.85 -4.60 5.99
N ARG A 177 -0.99 -5.44 6.53
CA ARG A 177 0.30 -5.08 7.10
C ARG A 177 1.26 -4.49 6.06
N LEU A 178 1.30 -5.03 4.85
CA LEU A 178 2.13 -4.51 3.75
C LEU A 178 1.60 -3.17 3.22
N VAL A 179 0.28 -2.97 3.19
CA VAL A 179 -0.31 -1.67 2.87
C VAL A 179 0.03 -0.63 3.94
N ILE A 180 0.00 -1.01 5.22
CA ILE A 180 0.45 -0.14 6.32
C ILE A 180 1.95 0.14 6.20
N LEU A 181 2.77 -0.86 5.88
CA LEU A 181 4.20 -0.68 5.67
C LEU A 181 4.45 0.33 4.55
N HIS A 182 3.73 0.19 3.43
CA HIS A 182 3.78 1.14 2.32
C HIS A 182 3.51 2.58 2.78
N LEU A 183 2.49 2.81 3.62
CA LEU A 183 2.18 4.13 4.18
C LEU A 183 3.34 4.69 5.02
N ILE A 184 3.89 3.87 5.91
CA ILE A 184 4.98 4.31 6.79
C ILE A 184 6.22 4.64 5.94
N LEU A 185 6.58 3.78 5.00
CA LEU A 185 7.76 3.98 4.15
C LEU A 185 7.63 5.18 3.20
N MET A 186 6.43 5.47 2.70
CA MET A 186 6.17 6.68 1.90
C MET A 186 6.41 7.98 2.68
N ASN A 187 6.29 7.95 4.02
CA ASN A 187 6.57 9.11 4.87
C ASN A 187 8.06 9.32 5.15
N LEU A 188 8.89 8.31 4.93
CA LEU A 188 10.35 8.48 5.02
C LEU A 188 10.90 9.31 3.86
N SER A 189 10.25 9.23 2.69
CA SER A 189 10.69 9.87 1.45
C SER A 189 10.11 11.26 1.18
N ASN A 190 9.21 11.76 2.03
CA ASN A 190 8.59 13.09 1.94
C ASN A 190 9.34 14.11 2.79
#